data_AF-A0A0Q5AY50-F1
#
_entry.id   AF-A0A0Q5AY50-F1
#
_cell.length_a   1.000
_cell.length_b   1.000
_cell.length_c   1.000
_cell.angle_alpha   90.00
_cell.angle_beta   90.00
_cell.angle_gamma   90.00
#
_symmetry.space_group_name_H-M   'P 1'
#
loop_
_entity.id
_entity.type
_entity.pdbx_description
1 polymer ?
#
loop_
_entity_poly.entity_id
_entity_poly.type
_entity_poly.pdbx_seq_one_letter_code
_entity_poly.pdbx_strand_id
1 'polypeptide(L)'
;MIRIAALDAVTQARSLREVPSMATGVISALLDVDEEELTVRLSYELPAEVAAVWREAEALRAQAEEAEGRAALLRREAVRGLLTQTHMSQAEAGVVLGLSKQRVQQLAS
;
A
#
# COMPACT_ATOMS: atom_id res chain seq x y z
N MET A 1 -25.41 5.60 11.17
CA MET A 1 -26.06 4.48 11.88
C MET A 1 -25.09 3.30 11.86
N ILE A 2 -24.99 2.56 12.95
CA ILE A 2 -24.11 1.39 13.11
C ILE A 2 -25.02 0.20 13.43
N ARG A 3 -24.91 -0.87 12.63
CA ARG A 3 -25.69 -2.10 12.81
C ARG A 3 -24.80 -3.22 13.30
N ILE A 4 -25.19 -3.89 14.38
CA ILE A 4 -24.49 -5.03 14.96
C ILE A 4 -25.35 -6.27 14.72
N ALA A 5 -25.11 -6.92 13.58
CA ALA A 5 -25.98 -7.96 13.06
C ALA A 5 -26.18 -9.14 14.03
N ALA A 6 -25.11 -9.55 14.72
CA ALA A 6 -25.14 -10.69 15.63
C ALA A 6 -26.00 -10.47 16.89
N LEU A 7 -26.23 -9.20 17.25
CA LEU A 7 -26.99 -8.82 18.45
C LEU A 7 -28.34 -8.16 18.11
N ASP A 8 -28.71 -8.14 16.82
CA ASP A 8 -29.85 -7.39 16.28
C ASP A 8 -29.97 -5.96 16.85
N ALA A 9 -28.81 -5.33 17.02
CA ALA A 9 -28.69 -4.04 17.71
C ALA A 9 -28.30 -2.92 16.75
N VAL A 10 -28.76 -1.71 17.07
CA VAL A 10 -28.46 -0.50 16.31
C VAL A 10 -28.04 0.61 17.26
N THR A 11 -26.98 1.32 16.89
CA THR A 11 -26.54 2.55 17.57
C THR A 11 -26.20 3.62 16.54
N GLN A 12 -25.88 4.82 17.01
CA GLN A 12 -25.60 5.97 16.16
C GLN A 12 -24.32 6.67 16.61
N ALA A 13 -23.62 7.28 15.66
CA ALA A 13 -22.42 8.05 15.87
C ALA A 13 -22.52 9.31 15.01
N ARG A 14 -21.99 10.44 15.50
CA ARG A 14 -21.99 11.72 14.77
C ARG A 14 -20.80 11.83 13.81
N SER A 15 -19.78 10.99 14.01
CA SER A 15 -18.63 10.88 13.11
C SER A 15 -18.10 9.45 13.06
N LEU A 16 -17.33 9.12 12.02
CA LEU A 16 -16.68 7.81 11.90
C LEU A 16 -15.71 7.52 13.06
N ARG A 17 -15.15 8.56 13.69
CA ARG A 17 -14.26 8.42 14.85
C ARG A 17 -14.97 7.92 16.11
N GLU A 18 -16.26 8.22 16.23
CA GLU A 18 -17.09 7.77 17.36
C GLU A 18 -17.61 6.34 17.15
N VAL A 19 -17.51 5.77 15.93
CA VAL A 19 -18.06 4.44 15.63
C VAL A 19 -17.53 3.33 16.54
N PRO A 20 -16.21 3.24 16.82
CA PRO A 20 -15.69 2.21 17.73
C PRO A 20 -16.29 2.31 19.12
N SER A 21 -16.27 3.48 19.75
CA SER A 21 -16.79 3.65 21.12
C SER A 21 -18.30 3.42 21.20
N MET A 22 -19.05 3.90 20.21
CA MET A 22 -20.51 3.70 20.18
C MET A 22 -20.88 2.24 19.97
N ALA A 23 -20.13 1.50 19.15
CA ALA A 23 -20.32 0.07 18.94
C ALA A 23 -19.93 -0.74 20.18
N THR A 24 -18.76 -0.48 20.78
CA THR A 24 -18.31 -1.19 21.98
C THR A 24 -19.28 -0.99 23.15
N GLY A 25 -19.71 0.25 23.40
CA GLY A 25 -20.60 0.53 24.53
C GLY A 25 -21.97 -0.17 24.43
N VAL A 26 -22.56 -0.27 23.22
CA VAL A 26 -23.82 -1.00 23.06
C VAL A 26 -23.62 -2.52 23.11
N ILE A 27 -22.47 -3.04 22.68
CA ILE A 27 -22.15 -4.48 22.78
C ILE A 27 -21.94 -4.86 24.24
N SER A 28 -21.15 -4.09 24.99
CA SER A 28 -20.90 -4.30 26.43
C SER A 28 -22.21 -4.28 27.22
N ALA A 29 -23.06 -3.28 27.00
CA ALA A 29 -24.34 -3.17 27.69
C ALA A 29 -25.31 -4.31 27.38
N LEU A 30 -25.28 -4.87 26.15
CA LEU A 30 -26.17 -5.98 25.77
C LEU A 30 -25.65 -7.35 26.20
N LEU A 31 -24.33 -7.52 26.28
CA LEU A 31 -23.69 -8.78 26.65
C LEU A 31 -23.35 -8.88 28.14
N ASP A 32 -23.49 -7.78 28.90
CA ASP A 32 -23.12 -7.67 30.32
C ASP A 32 -21.66 -8.09 30.57
N VAL A 33 -20.76 -7.56 29.72
CA VAL A 33 -19.31 -7.78 29.80
C VAL A 33 -18.58 -6.45 29.77
N ASP A 34 -17.43 -6.39 30.43
CA ASP A 34 -16.60 -5.19 30.43
C ASP A 34 -16.06 -4.88 29.02
N GLU A 35 -15.95 -3.59 28.67
CA GLU A 35 -15.43 -3.17 27.36
C GLU A 35 -14.01 -3.69 27.10
N GLU A 36 -13.21 -3.86 28.16
CA GLU A 36 -11.84 -4.37 28.11
C GLU A 36 -11.75 -5.83 27.67
N GLU A 37 -12.85 -6.59 27.82
CA GLU A 37 -12.97 -7.98 27.38
C GLU A 37 -13.42 -8.09 25.91
N LEU A 38 -13.79 -6.97 25.27
CA LEU A 38 -14.30 -6.93 23.90
C LEU A 38 -13.21 -6.56 22.89
N THR A 39 -13.13 -7.34 21.80
CA THR A 39 -12.38 -6.97 20.60
C THR A 39 -13.33 -6.65 19.45
N VAL A 40 -13.56 -5.36 19.20
CA VAL A 40 -14.43 -4.90 18.10
C VAL A 40 -13.60 -4.64 16.84
N ARG A 41 -13.91 -5.34 15.75
CA ARG A 41 -13.36 -5.08 14.42
C ARG A 41 -14.42 -4.43 13.56
N LEU A 42 -14.09 -3.28 12.98
CA LEU A 42 -14.98 -2.54 12.10
C LEU A 42 -14.53 -2.71 10.65
N SER A 43 -15.49 -3.00 9.78
CA SER A 43 -15.32 -2.92 8.33
C SER A 43 -16.23 -1.83 7.78
N TYR A 44 -15.69 -0.99 6.91
CA TYR A 44 -16.45 0.05 6.22
C TYR A 44 -16.69 -0.38 4.78
N GLU A 45 -17.94 -0.31 4.36
CA GLU A 45 -18.32 -0.55 2.96
C GLU A 45 -18.31 0.79 2.22
N LEU A 46 -17.49 0.87 1.18
CA LEU A 46 -17.49 2.01 0.28
C LEU A 46 -18.62 1.84 -0.76
N PRO A 47 -19.23 2.93 -1.24
CA PRO A 47 -20.10 2.87 -2.42
C PRO A 47 -19.40 2.16 -3.58
N ALA A 48 -20.13 1.33 -4.33
CA ALA A 48 -19.54 0.41 -5.30
C ALA A 48 -18.60 1.10 -6.31
N GLU A 49 -19.00 2.26 -6.82
CA GLU A 49 -18.20 3.05 -7.76
C GLU A 49 -16.90 3.56 -7.13
N VAL A 50 -16.97 4.08 -5.90
CA VAL A 50 -15.78 4.55 -5.16
C VAL A 50 -14.85 3.38 -4.86
N ALA A 51 -15.40 2.23 -4.44
CA ALA A 51 -14.64 1.02 -4.19
C ALA A 51 -13.92 0.52 -5.45
N ALA A 52 -14.57 0.61 -6.61
CA ALA A 52 -13.99 0.19 -7.89
C ALA A 52 -12.79 1.06 -8.27
N VAL A 53 -12.96 2.39 -8.26
CA VAL A 53 -11.88 3.34 -8.57
C VAL A 53 -10.70 3.17 -7.61
N TRP A 54 -10.97 3.02 -6.30
CA TRP A 54 -9.92 2.80 -5.31
C TRP A 54 -9.14 1.50 -5.56
N ARG A 55 -9.83 0.40 -5.84
CA ARG A 55 -9.18 -0.89 -6.14
C ARG A 55 -8.33 -0.82 -7.40
N GLU A 56 -8.80 -0.14 -8.43
CA GLU A 56 -8.03 0.04 -9.67
C GLU A 56 -6.76 0.84 -9.41
N ALA A 57 -6.85 1.93 -8.64
CA ALA A 57 -5.68 2.73 -8.27
C ALA A 57 -4.64 1.89 -7.48
N GLU A 58 -5.08 1.09 -6.51
CA GLU A 58 -4.18 0.21 -5.76
C GLU A 58 -3.58 -0.91 -6.61
N ALA A 59 -4.33 -1.46 -7.57
CA ALA A 59 -3.81 -2.44 -8.51
C ALA A 59 -2.71 -1.85 -9.40
N LEU A 60 -2.93 -0.63 -9.92
CA LEU A 60 -1.93 0.09 -10.71
C LEU A 60 -0.69 0.45 -9.87
N ARG A 61 -0.87 0.84 -8.61
CA ARG A 61 0.23 1.11 -7.68
C ARG A 61 1.09 -0.14 -7.46
N ALA A 62 0.46 -1.28 -7.21
CA ALA A 62 1.17 -2.56 -7.04
C ALA A 62 1.96 -2.96 -8.31
N GLN A 63 1.35 -2.78 -9.49
CA GLN A 63 2.04 -3.02 -10.77
C GLN A 63 3.23 -2.07 -10.97
N ALA A 64 3.08 -0.80 -10.62
CA ALA A 64 4.15 0.18 -10.72
C ALA A 64 5.32 -0.16 -9.77
N GLU A 65 5.03 -0.57 -8.53
CA GLU A 65 6.05 -1.01 -7.56
C GLU A 65 6.84 -2.22 -8.09
N GLU A 66 6.17 -3.22 -8.67
CA GLU A 66 6.83 -4.37 -9.31
C GLU A 66 7.68 -3.94 -10.52
N ALA A 67 7.11 -3.12 -11.40
CA ALA A 67 7.78 -2.63 -12.61
C ALA A 67 9.03 -1.80 -12.27
N GLU A 68 8.97 -0.93 -11.27
CA GLU A 68 10.11 -0.15 -10.78
C GLU A 68 11.21 -1.06 -10.20
N GLY A 69 10.82 -2.06 -9.41
CA GLY A 69 11.75 -3.06 -8.89
C GLY A 69 12.49 -3.81 -10.01
N ARG A 70 11.75 -4.27 -11.02
CA ARG A 70 12.32 -4.95 -12.20
C ARG A 70 13.19 -4.01 -13.03
N ALA A 71 12.75 -2.77 -13.26
CA ALA A 71 13.52 -1.77 -13.99
C ALA A 71 14.85 -1.46 -13.30
N ALA A 72 14.87 -1.37 -11.97
CA ALA A 72 16.09 -1.15 -11.20
C ALA A 72 17.10 -2.30 -11.38
N LEU A 73 16.63 -3.55 -11.39
CA LEU A 73 17.48 -4.73 -11.65
C LEU A 73 18.06 -4.70 -13.06
N LEU A 74 17.21 -4.52 -14.08
CA LEU A 74 17.62 -4.50 -15.49
C LEU A 74 18.57 -3.35 -15.80
N ARG A 75 18.39 -2.18 -15.17
CA ARG A 75 19.31 -1.04 -15.33
C ARG A 75 20.70 -1.35 -14.78
N ARG A 76 20.79 -2.03 -13.63
CA ARG A 76 22.07 -2.48 -13.06
C ARG A 76 22.73 -3.52 -13.96
N GLU A 77 21.95 -4.48 -14.46
CA GLU A 77 22.43 -5.50 -15.40
C GLU A 77 23.00 -4.86 -16.67
N ALA A 78 22.25 -3.94 -17.29
CA ALA A 78 22.70 -3.23 -18.49
C ALA A 78 23.99 -2.45 -18.26
N VAL A 79 24.09 -1.70 -17.14
CA VAL A 79 25.33 -0.98 -16.78
C VAL A 79 26.49 -1.95 -16.61
N ARG A 80 26.30 -3.04 -15.85
CA ARG A 80 27.36 -4.04 -15.65
C ARG A 80 27.77 -4.69 -16.97
N GLY A 81 26.82 -5.03 -17.84
CA GLY A 81 27.07 -5.60 -19.16
C GLY A 81 27.95 -4.70 -20.03
N LEU A 82 27.66 -3.39 -20.10
CA LEU A 82 28.52 -2.44 -20.82
C LEU A 82 29.95 -2.44 -20.25
N LEU A 83 30.12 -2.40 -18.93
CA LEU A 83 31.45 -2.33 -18.32
C LEU A 83 32.24 -3.65 -18.48
N THR A 84 31.60 -4.80 -18.32
CA THR A 84 32.32 -6.09 -18.23
C THR A 84 32.39 -6.83 -19.55
N GLN A 85 31.36 -6.75 -20.39
CA GLN A 85 31.30 -7.48 -21.66
C GLN A 85 31.86 -6.68 -22.82
N THR A 86 31.71 -5.35 -22.78
CA THR A 86 32.20 -4.46 -23.86
C THR A 86 33.44 -3.67 -23.46
N HIS A 87 33.88 -3.77 -22.19
CA HIS A 87 35.01 -3.05 -21.61
C HIS A 87 34.91 -1.51 -21.72
N MET A 88 33.70 -0.98 -21.89
CA MET A 88 33.47 0.47 -21.87
C MET A 88 33.86 1.04 -20.50
N SER A 89 34.44 2.24 -20.52
CA SER A 89 34.60 3.03 -19.31
C SER A 89 33.24 3.51 -18.79
N GLN A 90 33.18 3.87 -17.50
CA GLN A 90 31.97 4.45 -16.90
C GLN A 90 31.52 5.75 -17.56
N ALA A 91 32.45 6.50 -18.18
CA ALA A 91 32.12 7.73 -18.89
C ALA A 91 31.40 7.42 -20.21
N GLU A 92 31.91 6.47 -20.99
CA GLU A 92 31.30 6.03 -22.25
C GLU A 92 29.92 5.40 -22.02
N ALA A 93 29.81 4.52 -21.01
CA ALA A 93 28.53 3.92 -20.62
C ALA A 93 27.50 5.00 -20.21
N GLY A 94 27.95 6.08 -19.56
CA GLY A 94 27.10 7.22 -19.22
C GLY A 94 26.56 7.95 -20.46
N VAL A 95 27.42 8.19 -21.46
CA VAL A 95 27.01 8.80 -22.74
C VAL A 95 26.00 7.92 -23.46
N VAL A 96 26.26 6.62 -23.57
CA VAL A 96 25.39 5.65 -24.27
C VAL A 96 24.02 5.53 -23.60
N LEU A 97 23.98 5.51 -22.27
CA LEU A 97 22.73 5.34 -21.50
C LEU A 97 22.04 6.66 -21.15
N GLY A 98 22.61 7.81 -21.52
CA GLY A 98 22.09 9.13 -21.12
C GLY A 98 22.14 9.35 -19.60
N LEU A 99 23.14 8.79 -18.91
CA LEU A 99 23.33 8.88 -17.47
C LEU A 99 24.61 9.64 -17.12
N SER A 100 24.63 10.30 -15.97
CA SER A 100 25.87 10.84 -15.43
C SER A 100 26.81 9.70 -15.02
N LYS A 101 28.13 9.97 -15.05
CA LYS A 101 29.14 9.01 -14.57
C LYS A 101 28.86 8.55 -13.13
N GLN A 102 28.43 9.47 -12.26
CA GLN A 102 28.06 9.14 -10.87
C GLN A 102 26.90 8.14 -10.82
N ARG A 103 25.87 8.31 -11.67
CA ARG A 103 24.75 7.40 -11.72
C ARG A 103 25.15 6.03 -12.26
N VAL A 104 26.04 5.97 -13.24
CA VAL A 104 26.65 4.71 -13.71
C VAL A 104 27.40 4.02 -12.57
N GLN A 105 28.21 4.75 -11.81
CA GLN A 105 28.94 4.19 -10.66
C GLN A 105 28.00 3.60 -9.59
N GLN A 106 26.90 4.30 -9.27
CA GLN A 106 25.88 3.83 -8.33
C GLN A 106 25.13 2.57 -8.82
N LEU A 107 25.01 2.39 -10.13
CA LEU A 107 24.35 1.22 -10.72
C LEU A 107 25.33 0.05 -10.94
N ALA A 108 26.62 0.36 -11.01
CA ALA A 108 27.68 -0.64 -11.16
C ALA A 108 28.00 -1.34 -9.83
N SER A 109 27.91 -0.64 -8.69
CA SER A 109 27.98 -1.22 -7.35
C SER A 109 26.83 -2.20 -7.13
#